data_AF-A0A2M9KIG7-F1
#
_entry.id   AF-A0A2M9KIG7-F1
#
_cell.length_a   1.000
_cell.length_b   1.000
_cell.length_c   1.000
_cell.angle_alpha   90.00
_cell.angle_beta   90.00
_cell.angle_gamma   90.00
#
_symmetry.space_group_name_H-M   'P 1'
#
loop_
_entity.id
_entity.type
_entity.pdbx_description
1 polymer ?
#
loop_
_entity_poly.entity_id
_entity_poly.type
_entity_poly.pdbx_seq_one_letter_code
_entity_poly.pdbx_strand_id
1 'polypeptide(L)'
;MAKAKPTESRPKNLSVRRDETLDQALAVITRTGMNESDAVRLAVSFLAHGWGDLWDNGVLPEGVAPRVFRMQTALHDVPGALTSAYGACPTPSAAPHDRSQPAPHARPTIPIAS
;
A
#
# COMPACT_ATOMS: atom_id res chain seq x y z
N MET A 1 16.94 -43.68 -36.24
CA MET A 1 17.13 -42.63 -35.22
C MET A 1 15.75 -42.17 -34.74
N ALA A 2 15.22 -42.76 -33.66
CA ALA A 2 13.92 -42.36 -33.13
C ALA A 2 14.07 -41.10 -32.25
N LYS A 3 13.39 -40.01 -32.61
CA LYS A 3 13.31 -38.79 -31.77
C LYS A 3 12.54 -39.13 -30.48
N ALA A 4 13.16 -38.88 -29.34
CA ALA A 4 12.48 -38.95 -28.04
C ALA A 4 11.29 -37.98 -28.03
N LYS A 5 10.11 -38.47 -27.62
CA LYS A 5 8.93 -37.62 -27.41
C LYS A 5 9.18 -36.68 -26.22
N PRO A 6 8.75 -35.41 -26.28
CA PRO A 6 8.82 -34.51 -25.14
C PRO A 6 8.05 -35.12 -23.96
N THR A 7 8.70 -35.26 -22.81
CA THR A 7 8.04 -35.68 -21.58
C THR A 7 7.15 -34.53 -21.11
N GLU A 8 5.84 -34.69 -21.30
CA GLU A 8 4.84 -33.75 -20.79
C GLU A 8 4.96 -33.71 -19.26
N SER A 9 5.18 -32.51 -18.69
CA SER A 9 5.33 -32.39 -17.24
C SER A 9 3.97 -32.62 -16.59
N ARG A 10 3.90 -33.62 -15.70
CA ARG A 10 2.67 -33.92 -14.99
C ARG A 10 2.36 -32.77 -14.02
N PRO A 11 1.10 -32.30 -13.92
CA PRO A 11 0.72 -31.32 -12.91
C PRO A 11 1.04 -31.85 -11.51
N LYS A 12 1.79 -31.05 -10.75
CA LYS A 12 2.20 -31.38 -9.37
C LYS A 12 1.13 -30.84 -8.41
N ASN A 13 0.52 -31.75 -7.65
CA ASN A 13 -0.45 -31.37 -6.62
C ASN A 13 0.30 -30.81 -5.40
N LEU A 14 -0.10 -29.63 -4.94
CA LEU A 14 0.41 -28.99 -3.74
C LEU A 14 -0.71 -29.02 -2.68
N SER A 15 -0.39 -29.53 -1.50
CA SER A 15 -1.30 -29.50 -0.35
C SER A 15 -0.76 -28.49 0.66
N VAL A 16 -1.64 -27.59 1.10
CA VAL A 16 -1.34 -26.55 2.08
C VAL A 16 -2.30 -26.74 3.25
N ARG A 17 -1.78 -26.69 4.47
CA ARG A 17 -2.61 -26.72 5.67
C ARG A 17 -3.46 -25.44 5.71
N ARG A 18 -4.77 -25.60 5.86
CA ARG A 18 -5.69 -24.48 6.02
C ARG A 18 -5.89 -24.19 7.50
N ASP A 19 -5.77 -22.92 7.83
CA ASP A 19 -6.19 -22.36 9.10
C ASP A 19 -7.30 -21.32 8.85
N GLU A 20 -7.93 -20.87 9.93
CA GLU A 20 -9.06 -19.96 9.85
C GLU A 20 -8.67 -18.62 9.19
N THR A 21 -7.43 -18.17 9.37
CA THR A 21 -6.93 -16.94 8.75
C THR A 21 -6.81 -17.08 7.23
N LEU A 22 -6.29 -18.20 6.74
CA LEU A 22 -6.22 -18.49 5.31
C LEU A 22 -7.62 -18.63 4.71
N ASP A 23 -8.55 -19.29 5.41
CA ASP A 23 -9.93 -19.43 4.95
C ASP A 23 -10.63 -18.09 4.81
N GLN A 24 -10.46 -17.18 5.78
CA GLN A 24 -11.00 -15.82 5.71
C GLN A 24 -10.39 -15.02 4.55
N ALA A 25 -9.08 -15.13 4.33
CA ALA A 25 -8.40 -14.46 3.22
C ALA A 25 -8.89 -14.98 1.85
N LEU A 26 -9.04 -16.30 1.71
CA LEU A 26 -9.57 -16.91 0.50
C LEU A 26 -11.01 -16.49 0.25
N ALA A 27 -11.85 -16.41 1.29
CA ALA A 27 -13.23 -15.94 1.17
C ALA A 27 -13.33 -14.51 0.60
N VAL A 28 -12.36 -13.63 0.88
CA VAL A 28 -12.32 -12.28 0.29
C VAL A 28 -12.09 -12.36 -1.22
N ILE A 29 -11.17 -13.20 -1.68
CA ILE A 29 -10.82 -13.33 -3.10
C ILE A 29 -11.95 -14.04 -3.85
N THR A 30 -12.51 -15.12 -3.29
CA THR A 30 -13.55 -15.91 -3.94
C THR A 30 -14.90 -15.19 -4.02
N ARG A 31 -15.13 -14.11 -3.25
CA ARG A 31 -16.29 -13.20 -3.44
C ARG A 31 -16.38 -12.62 -4.85
N THR A 32 -15.28 -12.59 -5.59
CA THR A 32 -15.25 -12.16 -7.00
C THR A 32 -15.78 -13.22 -7.97
N GLY A 33 -16.17 -14.41 -7.48
CA GLY A 33 -16.64 -15.54 -8.28
C GLY A 33 -15.55 -16.53 -8.68
N MET A 34 -14.30 -16.33 -8.25
CA MET A 34 -13.21 -17.27 -8.48
C MET A 34 -13.35 -18.55 -7.65
N ASN A 35 -12.91 -19.68 -8.21
CA ASN A 35 -12.71 -20.89 -7.40
C ASN A 35 -11.48 -20.75 -6.50
N GLU A 36 -11.40 -21.58 -5.45
CA GLU A 36 -10.32 -21.50 -4.47
C GLU A 36 -8.93 -21.78 -5.05
N SER A 37 -8.82 -22.73 -5.99
CA SER A 37 -7.52 -23.07 -6.59
C SER A 37 -6.96 -21.92 -7.42
N ASP A 38 -7.81 -21.24 -8.18
CA ASP A 38 -7.46 -20.07 -8.96
C ASP A 38 -7.19 -18.87 -8.06
N ALA A 39 -7.95 -18.70 -6.97
CA ALA A 39 -7.67 -17.70 -5.95
C ALA A 39 -6.28 -17.87 -5.33
N VAL A 40 -5.89 -19.11 -4.98
CA VAL A 40 -4.54 -19.42 -4.47
C VAL A 40 -3.48 -19.14 -5.52
N ARG A 41 -3.68 -19.57 -6.77
CA ARG A 41 -2.74 -19.31 -7.87
C ARG A 41 -2.55 -17.82 -8.11
N LEU A 42 -3.64 -17.06 -8.10
CA LEU A 42 -3.61 -15.61 -8.25
C LEU A 42 -2.82 -14.95 -7.11
N ALA A 43 -3.13 -15.30 -5.86
CA ALA A 43 -2.48 -14.74 -4.69
C ALA A 43 -0.96 -14.99 -4.69
N VAL A 44 -0.54 -16.21 -4.99
CA VAL A 44 0.88 -16.58 -5.07
C VAL A 44 1.57 -15.86 -6.23
N SER A 45 0.92 -15.80 -7.40
CA SER A 45 1.47 -15.13 -8.58
C SER A 45 1.64 -13.63 -8.36
N PHE A 46 0.65 -12.98 -7.73
CA PHE A 46 0.68 -11.56 -7.40
C PHE A 46 1.83 -11.24 -6.44
N LEU A 47 2.03 -12.05 -5.39
CA LEU A 47 3.11 -11.85 -4.44
C LEU A 47 4.49 -12.08 -5.07
N ALA A 48 4.64 -13.14 -5.87
CA ALA A 48 5.89 -13.44 -6.56
C ALA A 48 6.26 -12.33 -7.56
N HIS A 49 5.27 -11.79 -8.28
CA HIS A 49 5.49 -10.68 -9.19
C HIS A 49 5.94 -9.41 -8.44
N GLY A 50 5.29 -9.09 -7.32
CA GLY A 50 5.69 -7.95 -6.49
C GLY A 50 7.12 -8.07 -5.93
N TRP A 51 7.56 -9.27 -5.55
CA TRP A 51 8.95 -9.49 -5.13
C TRP A 51 9.94 -9.37 -6.28
N GLY A 52 9.60 -9.95 -7.44
CA GLY A 52 10.41 -9.80 -8.66
C GLY A 52 10.61 -8.33 -9.00
N ASP A 53 9.54 -7.55 -9.05
CA ASP A 53 9.60 -6.12 -9.37
C ASP A 53 10.44 -5.34 -8.36
N LEU A 54 10.35 -5.66 -7.05
CA LEU A 54 11.18 -5.01 -6.03
C LEU A 54 12.68 -5.32 -6.19
N TRP A 55 13.03 -6.55 -6.58
CA TRP A 55 14.42 -6.95 -6.82
C TRP A 55 14.94 -6.35 -8.13
N ASP A 56 14.14 -6.37 -9.19
CA ASP A 56 14.49 -5.85 -10.51
C ASP A 56 14.75 -4.33 -10.47
N ASN A 57 14.00 -3.60 -9.62
CA ASN A 57 14.20 -2.17 -9.41
C ASN A 57 15.27 -1.84 -8.34
N GLY A 58 15.91 -2.86 -7.76
CA GLY A 58 16.96 -2.69 -6.73
C GLY A 58 16.46 -2.09 -5.41
N VAL A 59 15.16 -2.10 -5.16
CA VAL A 59 14.55 -1.61 -3.91
C VAL A 59 14.92 -2.53 -2.74
N LEU A 60 15.03 -3.83 -3.02
CA LEU A 60 15.52 -4.84 -2.09
C LEU A 60 16.61 -5.69 -2.74
N PRO A 61 17.58 -6.18 -1.95
CA PRO A 61 18.50 -7.20 -2.44
C PRO A 61 17.75 -8.48 -2.83
N GLU A 62 18.21 -9.14 -3.89
CA GLU A 62 17.62 -10.39 -4.38
C GLU A 62 17.59 -11.45 -3.27
N GLY A 63 16.48 -12.19 -3.20
CA GLY A 63 16.27 -13.25 -2.20
C GLY A 63 15.91 -12.74 -0.80
N VAL A 64 15.86 -11.42 -0.57
CA VAL A 64 15.40 -10.86 0.70
C VAL A 64 13.88 -10.68 0.67
N ALA A 65 13.19 -11.42 1.53
CA ALA A 65 11.75 -11.28 1.73
C ALA A 65 11.42 -9.93 2.39
N PRO A 66 10.51 -9.13 1.83
CA PRO A 66 10.11 -7.87 2.44
C PRO A 66 9.35 -8.11 3.76
N ARG A 67 9.66 -7.32 4.78
CA ARG A 67 9.03 -7.46 6.12
C ARG A 67 7.71 -6.72 6.27
N VAL A 68 7.55 -5.62 5.54
CA VAL A 68 6.36 -4.76 5.61
C VAL A 68 5.97 -4.36 4.21
N PHE A 69 4.71 -4.62 3.86
CA PHE A 69 4.08 -4.13 2.65
C PHE A 69 3.03 -3.09 2.99
N ARG A 70 3.06 -1.96 2.29
CA ARG A 70 1.99 -0.97 2.34
C ARG A 70 1.51 -0.73 0.93
N MET A 71 0.28 -1.13 0.65
CA MET A 71 -0.38 -0.85 -0.62
C MET A 71 -1.23 0.41 -0.45
N GLN A 72 -1.03 1.38 -1.34
CA GLN A 72 -1.92 2.53 -1.48
C GLN A 72 -2.74 2.33 -2.75
N THR A 73 -4.06 2.27 -2.59
CA THR A 73 -4.99 2.12 -3.70
C THR A 73 -5.92 3.31 -3.70
N ALA A 74 -6.13 3.93 -4.87
CA ALA A 74 -7.14 4.96 -5.01
C ALA A 74 -8.54 4.37 -4.75
N LEU A 75 -9.43 5.15 -4.14
CA LEU A 75 -10.82 4.74 -4.03
C LEU A 75 -11.39 4.53 -5.43
N HIS A 76 -12.06 3.40 -5.65
CA HIS A 76 -12.73 3.15 -6.92
C HIS A 76 -13.75 4.27 -7.18
N ASP A 77 -13.71 4.88 -8.37
CA ASP A 77 -14.68 5.88 -8.79
C ASP A 77 -16.07 5.25 -8.78
N VAL A 78 -16.95 5.74 -7.91
CA VAL A 78 -18.38 5.47 -8.07
C VAL A 78 -18.84 6.36 -9.22
N PRO A 79 -19.36 5.83 -10.33
CA PRO A 79 -19.89 6.68 -11.40
C PRO A 79 -21.05 7.50 -10.83
N GLY A 80 -20.76 8.76 -10.51
CA GLY A 80 -21.61 9.66 -9.73
C GLY A 80 -20.85 10.71 -8.91
N ALA A 81 -19.56 10.50 -8.60
CA ALA A 81 -18.75 11.44 -7.81
C ALA A 81 -17.85 12.35 -8.67
N LEU A 82 -18.34 12.88 -9.80
CA LEU A 82 -17.67 14.00 -10.45
C LEU A 82 -18.07 15.31 -9.75
N THR A 83 -17.47 15.58 -8.60
CA THR A 83 -17.24 16.98 -8.21
C THR A 83 -15.86 17.33 -8.73
N SER A 84 -15.87 17.81 -9.96
CA SER A 84 -14.72 18.40 -10.63
C SER A 84 -14.29 19.64 -9.84
N ALA A 85 -13.27 19.49 -9.00
CA ALA A 85 -12.53 20.62 -8.42
C ALA A 85 -11.44 21.09 -9.41
N TYR A 86 -11.74 21.15 -10.71
CA TYR A 86 -10.96 21.96 -11.64
C TYR A 86 -11.47 23.40 -11.56
N GLY A 87 -10.92 24.18 -10.63
CA GLY A 87 -11.26 25.59 -10.53
C GLY A 87 -10.91 26.30 -9.23
N ALA A 88 -9.70 26.15 -8.69
CA ALA A 88 -9.12 27.19 -7.85
C ALA A 88 -7.60 27.06 -7.82
N CYS A 89 -6.92 27.97 -8.51
CA CYS A 89 -5.54 28.31 -8.23
C CYS A 89 -5.47 28.70 -6.73
N PRO A 90 -4.59 28.13 -5.89
CA PRO A 90 -4.46 28.61 -4.52
C PRO A 90 -3.83 30.00 -4.55
N THR A 91 -4.66 31.03 -4.40
CA THR A 91 -4.21 32.38 -4.05
C THR A 91 -3.54 32.28 -2.68
N PRO A 92 -2.29 32.78 -2.49
CA PRO A 92 -1.68 32.82 -1.17
C PRO A 92 -2.52 33.77 -0.28
N SER A 93 -3.27 33.19 0.65
CA SER A 93 -4.03 33.93 1.64
C SER A 93 -3.05 34.59 2.61
N ALA A 94 -2.86 35.90 2.45
CA ALA A 94 -2.18 36.74 3.42
C ALA A 94 -2.86 36.58 4.77
N ALA A 95 -2.08 36.25 5.79
CA ALA A 95 -2.52 36.04 7.16
C ALA A 95 -3.37 37.23 7.67
N PRO A 96 -4.50 37.00 8.36
CA PRO A 96 -5.22 38.07 9.01
C PRO A 96 -4.42 38.53 10.24
N HIS A 97 -3.88 39.74 10.17
CA HIS A 97 -3.62 40.56 11.34
C HIS A 97 -4.95 40.95 11.97
N ASP A 98 -5.23 40.46 13.17
CA ASP A 98 -6.15 41.11 14.09
C ASP A 98 -5.67 40.81 15.52
N ARG A 99 -4.85 41.69 16.09
CA ARG A 99 -5.26 42.81 16.97
C ARG A 99 -5.97 42.33 18.22
N SER A 100 -5.20 41.79 19.17
CA SER A 100 -5.55 41.79 20.59
C SER A 100 -4.28 41.54 21.41
N GLN A 101 -3.46 42.57 21.58
CA GLN A 101 -2.47 42.56 22.64
C GLN A 101 -2.36 43.98 23.23
N PRO A 102 -2.83 44.21 24.47
CA PRO A 102 -2.60 45.46 25.17
C PRO A 102 -1.16 45.48 25.72
N ALA A 103 -0.45 46.59 25.49
CA ALA A 103 0.77 46.97 26.23
C ALA A 103 0.38 47.87 27.42
N PRO A 104 1.26 48.26 28.36
CA PRO A 104 2.55 47.69 28.82
C PRO A 104 2.65 47.60 30.36
N HIS A 105 3.49 46.75 30.96
CA HIS A 105 4.06 47.05 32.30
C HIS A 105 5.51 46.57 32.48
N ALA A 106 6.37 47.57 32.69
CA ALA A 106 7.66 47.64 33.39
C ALA A 106 8.48 46.36 33.71
N ARG A 107 9.74 46.39 33.28
CA ARG A 107 10.88 45.60 33.78
C ARG A 107 11.12 45.87 35.28
N PRO A 108 11.21 44.84 36.13
CA PRO A 108 12.00 44.92 37.35
C PRO A 108 13.41 44.35 37.08
N THR A 109 14.40 45.22 37.20
CA THR A 109 15.83 44.88 37.28
C THR A 109 16.08 44.10 38.56
N ILE A 110 16.64 42.89 38.46
CA ILE A 110 17.08 42.10 39.62
C ILE A 110 18.49 42.58 40.00
N PRO A 111 18.74 43.07 41.23
CA PRO A 111 20.10 43.28 41.70
C PRO A 111 20.73 41.94 42.09
N ILE A 112 21.84 41.59 41.46
CA ILE A 112 22.77 40.56 41.92
C ILE A 112 23.58 41.18 43.06
N ALA A 113 23.42 40.64 44.27
CA ALA A 113 24.29 40.92 45.40
C ALA A 113 25.44 39.91 45.43
N SER A 114 26.64 40.43 45.76
CA SER A 114 27.94 39.75 45.87
C SER A 114 28.00 38.61 46.87
#